data_AF-A0AAJ6SXV3-F1
#
_entry.id   AF-A0AAJ6SXV3-F1
#
_cell.length_a   1.000
_cell.length_b   1.000
_cell.length_c   1.000
_cell.angle_alpha   90.00
_cell.angle_beta   90.00
_cell.angle_gamma   90.00
#
_symmetry.space_group_name_H-M   'P 1'
#
loop_
_entity.id
_entity.type
_entity.pdbx_description
1 polymer ?
#
loop_
_entity_poly.entity_id
_entity_poly.type
_entity_poly.pdbx_seq_one_letter_code
_entity_poly.pdbx_strand_id
1 'polypeptide(L)'
;MKIGRNRVTGMDWSLAAWKSQDDPSRGNITGILVPYGYPELVELEDSKVKHRSGPWNGLGFSGMPPLKPNPIYTYEFVFNEKEIFYREQLVNSSMHWRIVLAQNGDIQQLLWIEKTQSWFLYETENINNCARYKLCGANGICSINNSPVCDCLSGFVPKVPRDWERTDWSSVCIRKTALNCSGDGFRKVSGVKLPETRQSWFNKSMSLEECRNTCLKNCSCTAYANMDVRNGGSGCLLWFNDLIDILFQDEKDTIFIRMAASELGMSSSSVGIYCLDFSHF
;
A
#
# COMPACT_ATOMS: atom_id res chain seq x y z
N MET A 1 -0.04 -8.22 -21.72
CA MET A 1 0.65 -9.39 -21.12
C MET A 1 0.14 -9.60 -19.69
N LYS A 2 0.31 -10.78 -19.10
CA LYS A 2 -0.01 -11.01 -17.68
C LYS A 2 1.24 -10.80 -16.82
N ILE A 3 1.07 -10.26 -15.62
CA ILE A 3 2.01 -10.37 -14.50
C ILE A 3 1.32 -11.14 -13.38
N GLY A 4 1.94 -12.22 -12.88
CA GLY A 4 1.30 -13.13 -11.92
C GLY A 4 1.70 -14.57 -12.05
N ARG A 5 0.80 -15.48 -11.70
CA ARG A 5 1.07 -16.92 -11.63
C ARG A 5 -0.13 -17.73 -12.10
N ASN A 6 0.14 -18.72 -12.93
CA ASN A 6 -0.78 -19.83 -13.15
C ASN A 6 -0.60 -20.86 -12.01
N ARG A 7 -1.63 -21.07 -11.20
CA ARG A 7 -1.59 -21.97 -10.04
C ARG A 7 -1.70 -23.44 -10.43
N VAL A 8 -2.25 -23.74 -11.60
CA VAL A 8 -2.40 -25.11 -12.13
C VAL A 8 -1.07 -25.62 -12.66
N THR A 9 -0.35 -24.81 -13.44
CA THR A 9 0.94 -25.20 -14.05
C THR A 9 2.15 -24.81 -13.21
N GLY A 10 1.99 -23.87 -12.27
CA GLY A 10 3.09 -23.30 -11.49
C GLY A 10 3.91 -22.24 -12.24
N MET A 11 3.51 -21.85 -13.45
CA MET A 11 4.23 -20.86 -14.27
C MET A 11 4.04 -19.43 -13.73
N ASP A 12 5.14 -18.73 -13.49
CA ASP A 12 5.15 -17.31 -13.13
C ASP A 12 5.37 -16.42 -14.36
N TRP A 13 4.63 -15.32 -14.43
CA TRP A 13 4.81 -14.22 -15.37
C TRP A 13 5.32 -13.00 -14.59
N SER A 14 6.51 -12.53 -14.93
CA SER A 14 7.19 -11.43 -14.24
C SER A 14 7.85 -10.49 -15.24
N LEU A 15 8.19 -9.29 -14.78
CA LEU A 15 9.04 -8.36 -15.50
C LEU A 15 10.46 -8.46 -14.93
N ALA A 16 11.46 -8.34 -15.79
CA ALA A 16 12.85 -8.21 -15.39
C ALA A 16 13.45 -7.00 -16.10
N ALA A 17 14.13 -6.15 -15.33
CA ALA A 17 14.88 -5.04 -15.90
C ALA A 17 16.04 -5.58 -16.75
N TRP A 18 16.44 -4.79 -17.73
CA TRP A 18 17.71 -5.01 -18.42
C TRP A 18 18.89 -4.74 -17.47
N LYS A 19 20.04 -5.35 -17.75
CA LYS A 19 21.26 -5.16 -16.98
C LYS A 19 21.93 -3.82 -17.24
N SER A 20 21.72 -3.22 -18.41
CA SER A 20 21.97 -1.79 -18.68
C SER A 20 21.13 -1.32 -19.86
N GLN A 21 21.17 -0.04 -20.18
CA GLN A 21 20.52 0.49 -21.38
C GLN A 21 21.00 -0.21 -22.67
N ASP A 22 22.26 -0.65 -22.70
CA ASP A 22 22.90 -1.30 -23.85
C ASP A 22 23.04 -2.83 -23.69
N ASP A 23 22.62 -3.39 -22.55
CA ASP A 23 22.72 -4.82 -22.24
C ASP A 23 21.34 -5.39 -21.86
N PRO A 24 20.62 -6.03 -22.81
CA PRO A 24 19.29 -6.58 -22.58
C PRO A 24 19.28 -7.89 -21.78
N SER A 25 20.44 -8.37 -21.32
CA SER A 25 20.48 -9.51 -20.41
C SER A 25 19.73 -9.19 -19.11
N ARG A 26 19.29 -10.24 -18.43
CA ARG A 26 18.50 -10.14 -17.20
C ARG A 26 19.28 -9.39 -16.12
N GLY A 27 18.76 -8.24 -15.69
CA GLY A 27 19.27 -7.47 -14.56
C GLY A 27 18.87 -8.06 -13.20
N ASN A 28 19.24 -7.36 -12.13
CA ASN A 28 18.96 -7.75 -10.75
C ASN A 28 17.60 -7.25 -10.22
N ILE A 29 16.88 -6.42 -11.00
CA ILE A 29 15.56 -5.92 -10.64
C ILE A 29 14.46 -6.73 -11.34
N THR A 30 13.47 -7.19 -10.56
CA THR A 30 12.31 -7.93 -11.05
C THR A 30 11.01 -7.43 -10.46
N GLY A 31 9.97 -7.28 -11.28
CA GLY A 31 8.61 -6.96 -10.87
C GLY A 31 7.77 -8.23 -10.87
N ILE A 32 7.13 -8.52 -9.74
CA ILE A 32 6.30 -9.72 -9.56
C ILE A 32 4.97 -9.35 -8.90
N LEU A 33 3.94 -10.17 -9.15
CA LEU A 33 2.73 -10.18 -8.31
C LEU A 33 2.89 -11.29 -7.26
N VAL A 34 2.95 -10.92 -5.99
CA VAL A 34 3.21 -11.85 -4.89
C VAL A 34 2.08 -12.90 -4.80
N PRO A 35 2.38 -14.21 -4.87
CA PRO A 35 1.35 -15.25 -4.90
C PRO A 35 0.88 -15.72 -3.52
N TYR A 36 1.48 -15.19 -2.43
CA TYR A 36 1.20 -15.55 -1.03
C TYR A 36 0.55 -14.39 -0.29
N GLY A 37 -0.22 -14.69 0.76
CA GLY A 37 -1.04 -13.69 1.43
C GLY A 37 -2.11 -13.14 0.49
N TYR A 38 -2.46 -11.86 0.64
CA TYR A 38 -3.28 -11.17 -0.36
C TYR A 38 -2.38 -10.53 -1.43
N PRO A 39 -2.67 -10.65 -2.74
CA PRO A 39 -1.72 -10.29 -3.79
C PRO A 39 -1.36 -8.79 -3.85
N GLU A 40 -0.08 -8.53 -4.07
CA GLU A 40 0.51 -7.19 -4.20
C GLU A 40 1.55 -7.22 -5.33
N LEU A 41 1.71 -6.13 -6.08
CA LEU A 41 2.87 -5.97 -6.95
C LEU A 41 4.06 -5.50 -6.12
N VAL A 42 5.21 -6.10 -6.36
CA VAL A 42 6.47 -5.74 -5.72
C VAL A 42 7.61 -5.75 -6.71
N GLU A 43 8.50 -4.78 -6.54
CA GLU A 43 9.77 -4.67 -7.23
C GLU A 43 10.85 -5.18 -6.28
N LEU A 44 11.57 -6.20 -6.73
CA LEU A 44 12.66 -6.82 -6.00
C LEU A 44 13.98 -6.42 -6.63
N GLU A 45 14.96 -6.07 -5.81
CA GLU A 45 16.37 -5.92 -6.17
C GLU A 45 17.15 -6.99 -5.42
N ASP A 46 17.78 -7.92 -6.14
CA ASP A 46 18.49 -9.05 -5.53
C ASP A 46 17.63 -9.84 -4.51
N SER A 47 16.35 -10.07 -4.86
CA SER A 47 15.32 -10.71 -4.02
C SER A 47 14.89 -9.94 -2.77
N LYS A 48 15.31 -8.68 -2.61
CA LYS A 48 14.85 -7.78 -1.54
C LYS A 48 13.82 -6.81 -2.08
N VAL A 49 12.73 -6.62 -1.35
CA VAL A 49 11.68 -5.67 -1.74
C VAL A 49 12.23 -4.24 -1.70
N LYS A 50 12.10 -3.54 -2.82
CA LYS A 50 12.50 -2.13 -2.99
C LYS A 50 11.28 -1.22 -2.98
N HIS A 51 10.23 -1.64 -3.67
CA HIS A 51 8.95 -0.96 -3.78
C HIS A 51 7.80 -1.97 -3.67
N ARG A 52 6.63 -1.47 -3.29
CA ARG A 52 5.40 -2.26 -3.10
C ARG A 52 4.23 -1.42 -3.55
N SER A 53 3.37 -1.95 -4.42
CA SER A 53 2.16 -1.26 -4.87
C SER A 53 1.08 -1.20 -3.80
N GLY A 54 1.14 -2.08 -2.80
CA GLY A 54 0.05 -2.38 -1.89
C GLY A 54 -0.95 -3.40 -2.47
N PRO A 55 -1.90 -3.89 -1.67
CA PRO A 55 -2.89 -4.87 -2.11
C PRO A 55 -3.86 -4.29 -3.14
N TRP A 56 -4.41 -5.15 -4.00
CA TRP A 56 -5.51 -4.80 -4.89
C TRP A 56 -6.80 -4.49 -4.12
N ASN A 57 -7.42 -3.34 -4.34
CA ASN A 57 -8.61 -2.91 -3.58
C ASN A 57 -9.93 -2.95 -4.38
N GLY A 58 -9.93 -3.58 -5.56
CA GLY A 58 -11.09 -3.59 -6.47
C GLY A 58 -11.10 -2.47 -7.52
N LEU A 59 -10.40 -1.37 -7.27
CA LEU A 59 -10.25 -0.23 -8.19
C LEU A 59 -8.81 0.00 -8.65
N GLY A 60 -7.83 -0.56 -7.94
CA GLY A 60 -6.40 -0.43 -8.24
C GLY A 60 -5.56 -1.02 -7.12
N PHE A 61 -4.25 -0.86 -7.20
CA PHE A 61 -3.38 -1.17 -6.07
C PHE A 61 -3.36 -0.01 -5.07
N SER A 62 -3.35 -0.35 -3.78
CA SER A 62 -3.56 0.59 -2.67
C SER A 62 -2.65 1.83 -2.72
N GLY A 63 -1.37 1.66 -3.00
CA GLY A 63 -0.33 2.71 -3.08
C GLY A 63 -0.11 3.31 -4.47
N MET A 64 -0.89 2.92 -5.48
CA MET A 64 -0.88 3.52 -6.82
C MET A 64 -2.08 4.45 -6.99
N PRO A 65 -2.10 5.41 -7.90
CA PRO A 65 -3.34 6.15 -8.22
C PRO A 65 -4.51 5.19 -8.54
N PRO A 66 -5.75 5.48 -8.13
CA PRO A 66 -6.90 4.65 -8.51
C PRO A 66 -7.05 4.58 -10.03
N LEU A 67 -7.27 3.38 -10.57
CA LEU A 67 -7.45 3.22 -12.01
C LEU A 67 -8.80 3.79 -12.42
N LYS A 68 -8.77 4.87 -13.21
CA LYS A 68 -9.96 5.50 -13.78
C LYS A 68 -10.19 4.99 -15.21
N PRO A 69 -11.42 5.13 -15.76
CA PRO A 69 -11.65 4.86 -17.18
C PRO A 69 -10.60 5.56 -18.04
N ASN A 70 -9.86 4.79 -18.83
CA ASN A 70 -8.73 5.26 -19.60
C ASN A 70 -8.99 4.96 -21.10
N PRO A 71 -8.81 5.94 -22.02
CA PRO A 71 -9.00 5.71 -23.45
C PRO A 71 -7.91 4.83 -24.08
N ILE A 72 -6.78 4.61 -23.40
CA ILE A 72 -5.62 3.87 -23.89
C ILE A 72 -5.76 2.38 -23.62
N TYR A 73 -6.07 2.02 -22.36
CA TYR A 73 -6.12 0.63 -21.93
C TYR A 73 -7.29 0.36 -20.96
N THR A 74 -7.76 -0.89 -20.97
CA THR A 74 -8.53 -1.49 -19.89
C THR A 74 -7.60 -2.39 -19.06
N TYR A 75 -8.04 -2.75 -17.87
CA TYR A 75 -7.28 -3.60 -16.97
C TYR A 75 -8.12 -4.75 -16.46
N GLU A 76 -7.45 -5.81 -16.06
CA GLU A 76 -8.08 -6.96 -15.41
C GLU A 76 -7.18 -7.47 -14.29
N PHE A 77 -7.77 -7.65 -13.12
CA PHE A 77 -7.16 -8.36 -12.01
C PHE A 77 -7.96 -9.63 -11.73
N VAL A 78 -7.28 -10.77 -11.84
CA VAL A 78 -7.85 -12.08 -11.55
C VAL A 78 -7.18 -12.65 -10.31
N PHE A 79 -7.99 -13.11 -9.37
CA PHE A 79 -7.52 -13.81 -8.17
C PHE A 79 -8.46 -14.95 -7.83
N ASN A 80 -8.17 -16.16 -8.33
CA ASN A 80 -8.97 -17.36 -8.08
C ASN A 80 -8.08 -18.60 -7.90
N GLU A 81 -8.66 -19.79 -7.86
CA GLU A 81 -7.95 -21.05 -7.63
C GLU A 81 -7.03 -21.44 -8.80
N LYS A 82 -7.32 -20.96 -10.02
CA LYS A 82 -6.57 -21.32 -11.24
C LYS A 82 -5.42 -20.37 -11.51
N GLU A 83 -5.65 -19.06 -11.38
CA GLU A 83 -4.66 -18.04 -11.72
C GLU A 83 -4.76 -16.82 -10.78
N ILE A 84 -3.62 -16.17 -10.58
CA ILE A 84 -3.54 -14.82 -10.03
C ILE A 84 -2.80 -13.97 -11.06
N PHE A 85 -3.40 -12.92 -11.59
CA PHE A 85 -2.68 -12.02 -12.47
C PHE A 85 -3.29 -10.64 -12.52
N TYR A 86 -2.46 -9.67 -12.88
CA TYR A 86 -2.86 -8.39 -13.42
C TYR A 86 -2.51 -8.33 -14.91
N ARG A 87 -3.34 -7.69 -15.72
CA ARG A 87 -3.01 -7.36 -17.11
C ARG A 87 -3.67 -6.07 -17.54
N GLU A 88 -2.98 -5.34 -18.41
CA GLU A 88 -3.56 -4.27 -19.22
C GLU A 88 -3.83 -4.78 -20.64
N GLN A 89 -4.90 -4.26 -21.24
CA GLN A 89 -5.31 -4.52 -22.61
C GLN A 89 -5.58 -3.20 -23.32
N LEU A 90 -4.99 -3.00 -24.49
CA LEU A 90 -5.23 -1.78 -25.25
C LEU A 90 -6.67 -1.73 -25.78
N VAL A 91 -7.28 -0.55 -25.68
CA VAL A 91 -8.58 -0.26 -26.30
C VAL A 91 -8.44 -0.25 -27.83
N ASN A 92 -7.37 0.38 -28.33
CA ASN A 92 -6.99 0.37 -29.73
C ASN A 92 -5.67 -0.40 -29.91
N SER A 93 -5.74 -1.60 -30.49
CA SER A 93 -4.59 -2.47 -30.73
C SER A 93 -3.58 -1.93 -31.74
N SER A 94 -3.93 -0.88 -32.49
CA SER A 94 -2.99 -0.21 -33.42
C SER A 94 -2.02 0.72 -32.69
N MET A 95 -2.27 1.05 -31.42
CA MET A 95 -1.38 1.90 -30.63
C MET A 95 -0.18 1.09 -30.14
N HIS A 96 1.01 1.69 -30.18
CA HIS A 96 2.19 1.09 -29.56
C HIS A 96 2.29 1.51 -28.10
N TRP A 97 2.18 0.52 -27.21
CA TRP A 97 2.25 0.66 -25.76
C TRP A 97 3.27 -0.33 -25.21
N ARG A 98 4.11 0.13 -24.28
CA ARG A 98 5.07 -0.72 -23.58
C ARG A 98 5.08 -0.41 -22.10
N ILE A 99 5.13 -1.46 -21.30
CA ILE A 99 5.40 -1.40 -19.86
C ILE A 99 6.83 -1.89 -19.67
N VAL A 100 7.68 -1.05 -19.10
CA VAL A 100 9.11 -1.32 -18.93
C VAL A 100 9.45 -1.21 -17.45
N LEU A 101 10.12 -2.23 -16.91
CA LEU A 101 10.76 -2.15 -15.60
C LEU A 101 12.17 -1.59 -15.79
N ALA A 102 12.38 -0.36 -15.32
CA ALA A 102 13.64 0.34 -15.44
C ALA A 102 14.65 -0.10 -14.36
N GLN A 103 15.93 0.20 -14.59
CA GLN A 103 17.03 -0.18 -13.69
C GLN A 103 17.02 0.51 -12.33
N ASN A 104 16.28 1.59 -12.20
CA ASN A 104 16.09 2.27 -10.92
C ASN A 104 15.00 1.58 -10.08
N GLY A 105 14.22 0.66 -10.65
CA GLY A 105 13.10 0.00 -9.99
C GLY A 105 11.73 0.58 -10.38
N ASP A 106 11.67 1.56 -11.28
CA ASP A 106 10.40 2.14 -11.70
C ASP A 106 9.74 1.33 -12.81
N ILE A 107 8.45 1.08 -12.66
CA ILE A 107 7.62 0.61 -13.76
C ILE A 107 7.17 1.85 -14.55
N GLN A 108 7.54 1.87 -15.82
CA GLN A 108 7.25 2.95 -16.75
C GLN A 108 6.26 2.49 -17.81
N GLN A 109 5.18 3.23 -17.95
CA GLN A 109 4.22 3.07 -19.03
C GLN A 109 4.54 4.07 -20.14
N LEU A 110 4.79 3.58 -21.35
CA LEU A 110 5.31 4.38 -22.45
C LEU A 110 4.39 4.22 -23.67
N LEU A 111 3.97 5.36 -24.20
CA LEU A 111 3.10 5.48 -25.37
C LEU A 111 3.90 6.02 -26.55
N TRP A 112 3.79 5.38 -27.71
CA TRP A 112 4.37 5.92 -28.93
C TRP A 112 3.52 7.05 -29.50
N ILE A 113 4.15 8.18 -29.79
CA ILE A 113 3.50 9.34 -30.39
C ILE A 113 3.93 9.46 -31.85
N GLU A 114 3.02 9.18 -32.78
CA GLU A 114 3.30 9.21 -34.22
C GLU A 114 3.78 10.59 -34.70
N LYS A 115 3.23 11.68 -34.13
CA LYS A 115 3.61 13.03 -34.54
C LYS A 115 5.09 13.35 -34.27
N THR A 116 5.62 12.84 -33.16
CA THR A 116 7.00 13.11 -32.73
C THR A 116 7.95 11.95 -32.99
N GLN A 117 7.42 10.80 -33.45
CA GLN A 117 8.18 9.55 -33.66
C GLN A 117 9.01 9.18 -32.43
N SER A 118 8.40 9.29 -31.24
CA SER A 118 9.09 9.09 -29.97
C SER A 118 8.21 8.41 -28.93
N TRP A 119 8.86 7.71 -28.00
CA TRP A 119 8.19 7.19 -26.81
C TRP A 119 7.96 8.31 -25.78
N PHE A 120 6.70 8.57 -25.47
CA PHE A 120 6.27 9.45 -24.40
C PHE A 120 6.11 8.65 -23.09
N LEU A 121 6.72 9.13 -22.01
CA LEU A 121 6.49 8.58 -20.66
C LEU A 121 5.10 9.01 -20.19
N TYR A 122 4.16 8.07 -20.23
CA TYR A 122 2.77 8.29 -19.87
C TYR A 122 2.58 8.29 -18.35
N GLU A 123 3.14 7.30 -17.68
CA GLU A 123 3.04 7.12 -16.23
C GLU A 123 4.29 6.45 -15.67
N THR A 124 4.63 6.79 -14.42
CA THR A 124 5.62 6.09 -13.60
C THR A 124 5.02 5.86 -12.21
N GLU A 125 5.23 4.67 -11.65
CA GLU A 125 4.51 4.26 -10.44
C GLU A 125 5.14 4.79 -9.14
N ASN A 126 6.47 4.84 -9.04
CA ASN A 126 7.17 5.30 -7.82
C ASN A 126 7.48 6.80 -7.88
N ILE A 127 6.57 7.62 -7.36
CA ILE A 127 6.65 9.08 -7.58
C ILE A 127 7.44 9.82 -6.48
N ASN A 128 7.59 9.24 -5.28
CA ASN A 128 8.18 9.93 -4.14
C ASN A 128 8.96 9.02 -3.17
N ASN A 129 9.65 9.63 -2.21
CA ASN A 129 10.50 8.92 -1.25
C ASN A 129 9.71 7.90 -0.39
N CYS A 130 8.43 8.15 -0.09
CA CYS A 130 7.58 7.21 0.65
C CYS A 130 7.20 5.95 -0.15
N ALA A 131 7.46 5.91 -1.46
CA ALA A 131 7.32 4.69 -2.25
C ALA A 131 8.40 3.64 -1.91
N ARG A 132 9.49 4.05 -1.24
CA ARG A 132 10.54 3.13 -0.79
C ARG A 132 10.00 2.23 0.31
N TYR A 133 10.18 0.93 0.10
CA TYR A 133 9.71 -0.08 1.03
C TYR A 133 10.30 0.09 2.44
N LYS A 134 9.43 0.14 3.45
CA LYS A 134 9.78 0.31 4.87
C LYS A 134 10.63 1.55 5.18
N LEU A 135 10.40 2.67 4.49
CA LEU A 135 11.08 3.92 4.82
C LEU A 135 10.84 4.32 6.29
N CYS A 136 9.60 4.19 6.75
CA CYS A 136 9.26 4.29 8.17
C CYS A 136 9.20 2.89 8.76
N GLY A 137 9.76 2.73 9.96
CA GLY A 137 9.76 1.49 10.72
C GLY A 137 8.35 0.96 10.99
N ALA A 138 8.29 -0.26 11.51
CA ALA A 138 7.03 -0.91 11.88
C ALA A 138 6.13 0.00 12.75
N ASN A 139 4.83 -0.01 12.47
CA ASN A 139 3.80 0.88 13.03
C ASN A 139 4.07 2.38 12.84
N GLY A 140 4.98 2.75 11.92
CA GLY A 140 5.15 4.08 11.39
C GLY A 140 4.32 4.30 10.13
N ILE A 141 4.10 5.57 9.79
CA ILE A 141 3.40 6.03 8.59
C ILE A 141 4.26 7.08 7.89
N CYS A 142 4.40 6.95 6.58
CA CYS A 142 5.09 7.94 5.76
C CYS A 142 4.10 8.93 5.17
N SER A 143 4.41 10.22 5.16
CA SER A 143 3.62 11.28 4.54
C SER A 143 4.56 12.29 3.89
N ILE A 144 4.41 12.53 2.59
CA ILE A 144 5.16 13.58 1.89
C ILE A 144 4.72 14.99 2.30
N ASN A 145 3.57 15.10 2.97
CA ASN A 145 3.05 16.38 3.49
C ASN A 145 3.66 16.74 4.85
N ASN A 146 4.41 15.82 5.47
CA ASN A 146 5.04 16.02 6.77
C ASN A 146 6.55 16.27 6.62
N SER A 147 7.13 16.99 7.58
CA SER A 147 8.58 17.17 7.72
C SER A 147 8.95 17.08 9.20
N PRO A 148 9.51 15.95 9.68
CA PRO A 148 9.99 14.78 8.93
C PRO A 148 8.88 13.98 8.24
N VAL A 149 9.22 13.22 7.18
CA VAL A 149 8.25 12.44 6.39
C VAL A 149 7.69 11.22 7.12
N CYS A 150 8.35 10.76 8.19
CA CYS A 150 7.91 9.61 8.98
C CYS A 150 7.40 10.05 10.35
N ASP A 151 6.24 9.52 10.72
CA ASP A 151 5.65 9.62 12.05
C ASP A 151 5.24 8.24 12.56
N CYS A 152 5.13 8.08 13.88
CA CYS A 152 4.43 6.93 14.43
C CYS A 152 2.93 7.06 14.18
N LEU A 153 2.25 5.93 13.94
CA LEU A 153 0.80 5.90 13.95
C LEU A 153 0.26 6.51 15.25
N SER A 154 -0.86 7.24 15.18
CA SER A 154 -1.47 7.82 16.37
C SER A 154 -1.69 6.74 17.44
N GLY A 155 -1.35 7.02 18.69
CA GLY A 155 -1.37 6.05 19.81
C GLY A 155 -0.12 5.15 19.91
N PHE A 156 0.89 5.39 19.07
CA PHE A 156 2.20 4.75 19.14
C PHE A 156 3.29 5.79 19.43
N VAL A 157 4.46 5.33 19.88
CA VAL A 157 5.67 6.11 20.14
C VAL A 157 6.91 5.37 19.64
N PRO A 158 7.99 6.08 19.27
CA PRO A 158 9.25 5.44 18.92
C PRO A 158 9.76 4.58 20.06
N LYS A 159 10.16 3.34 19.77
CA LYS A 159 10.86 2.49 20.75
C LYS A 159 12.20 3.10 21.16
N VAL A 160 12.88 3.75 20.21
CA VAL A 160 14.15 4.47 20.42
C VAL A 160 13.98 5.92 19.94
N PRO A 161 13.54 6.85 20.82
CA PRO A 161 13.28 8.23 20.43
C PRO A 161 14.48 8.97 19.80
N ARG A 162 15.69 8.67 20.29
CA ARG A 162 16.93 9.31 19.81
C ARG A 162 17.22 9.02 18.33
N ASP A 163 16.85 7.84 17.84
CA ASP A 163 17.07 7.47 16.43
C ASP A 163 16.13 8.30 15.54
N TRP A 164 14.87 8.44 15.95
CA TRP A 164 13.86 9.23 15.26
C TRP A 164 14.19 10.72 15.22
N GLU A 165 14.71 11.29 16.32
CA GLU A 165 15.20 12.67 16.38
C GLU A 165 16.35 12.94 15.39
N ARG A 166 17.10 11.89 15.03
CA ARG A 166 18.21 11.92 14.07
C ARG A 166 17.81 11.45 12.67
N THR A 167 16.51 11.33 12.39
CA THR A 167 15.96 10.87 11.11
C THR A 167 16.29 9.41 10.75
N ASP A 168 16.73 8.61 11.73
CA ASP A 168 16.79 7.16 11.61
C ASP A 168 15.44 6.56 12.05
N TRP A 169 14.52 6.48 11.09
CA TRP A 169 13.17 5.94 11.30
C TRP A 169 13.11 4.41 11.18
N SER A 170 14.26 3.71 11.13
CA SER A 170 14.28 2.24 11.04
C SER A 170 13.74 1.58 12.31
N SER A 171 13.80 2.28 13.45
CA SER A 171 13.34 1.75 14.73
C SER A 171 11.80 1.69 14.78
N VAL A 172 11.28 0.61 15.37
CA VAL A 172 9.83 0.34 15.46
C VAL A 172 9.11 1.34 16.36
N CYS A 173 7.88 1.71 15.98
CA CYS A 173 6.93 2.37 16.85
C CYS A 173 6.17 1.32 17.68
N ILE A 174 6.10 1.52 19.00
CA ILE A 174 5.37 0.66 19.93
C ILE A 174 4.12 1.38 20.44
N ARG A 175 3.11 0.61 20.84
CA ARG A 175 1.89 1.17 21.41
C ARG A 175 2.19 1.94 22.69
N LYS A 176 1.58 3.12 22.86
CA LYS A 176 1.61 3.88 24.12
C LYS A 176 0.98 3.09 25.26
N THR A 177 -0.18 2.48 24.98
CA THR A 177 -0.93 1.66 25.93
C THR A 177 -1.04 0.23 25.43
N ALA A 178 -0.74 -0.74 26.30
CA ALA A 178 -0.84 -2.16 25.99
C ALA A 178 -2.29 -2.58 25.74
N LEU A 179 -2.49 -3.53 24.84
CA LEU A 179 -3.80 -4.14 24.55
C LEU A 179 -4.22 -5.08 25.68
N ASN A 180 -5.52 -5.18 25.92
CA ASN A 180 -6.09 -6.10 26.93
C ASN A 180 -6.97 -7.20 26.32
N CYS A 181 -7.05 -7.25 24.98
CA CYS A 181 -7.89 -8.15 24.18
C CYS A 181 -9.41 -7.98 24.37
N SER A 182 -9.92 -8.03 25.60
CA SER A 182 -11.36 -8.08 25.91
C SER A 182 -12.06 -6.72 25.84
N GLY A 183 -11.35 -5.62 26.07
CA GLY A 183 -11.88 -4.25 26.05
C GLY A 183 -11.30 -3.38 24.95
N ASP A 184 -10.47 -3.94 24.06
CA ASP A 184 -9.91 -3.20 22.95
C ASP A 184 -10.99 -2.77 21.96
N GLY A 185 -10.71 -1.70 21.23
CA GLY A 185 -11.51 -1.28 20.08
C GLY A 185 -10.62 -0.96 18.89
N PHE A 186 -11.13 -0.16 17.95
CA PHE A 186 -10.38 0.19 16.75
C PHE A 186 -10.44 1.67 16.45
N ARG A 187 -9.30 2.20 16.02
CA ARG A 187 -9.18 3.53 15.46
C ARG A 187 -9.24 3.45 13.94
N LYS A 188 -10.14 4.21 13.34
CA LYS A 188 -10.23 4.38 11.89
C LYS A 188 -9.10 5.29 11.42
N VAL A 189 -8.35 4.83 10.42
CA VAL A 189 -7.32 5.62 9.71
C VAL A 189 -7.67 5.56 8.24
N SER A 190 -8.04 6.70 7.67
CA SER A 190 -8.41 6.84 6.26
C SER A 190 -7.24 7.42 5.46
N GLY A 191 -7.25 7.23 4.14
CA GLY A 191 -6.26 7.83 3.26
C GLY A 191 -4.90 7.17 3.40
N VAL A 192 -4.87 5.84 3.36
CA VAL A 192 -3.61 5.10 3.48
C VAL A 192 -3.42 4.07 2.38
N LYS A 193 -2.17 3.85 2.00
CA LYS A 193 -1.70 2.58 1.45
C LYS A 193 -1.76 1.53 2.56
N LEU A 194 -2.56 0.49 2.38
CA LEU A 194 -2.69 -0.61 3.35
C LEU A 194 -1.33 -1.30 3.58
N PRO A 195 -1.01 -1.75 4.80
CA PRO A 195 0.26 -2.38 5.14
C PRO A 195 0.47 -3.70 4.38
N GLU A 196 1.71 -4.19 4.36
CA GLU A 196 2.08 -5.43 3.68
C GLU A 196 1.15 -6.60 4.06
N THR A 197 0.72 -7.39 3.07
CA THR A 197 -0.26 -8.47 3.24
C THR A 197 0.34 -9.87 3.21
N ARG A 198 1.68 -10.00 3.20
CA ARG A 198 2.39 -11.30 3.15
C ARG A 198 1.98 -12.26 4.28
N GLN A 199 1.78 -11.73 5.49
CA GLN A 199 1.35 -12.50 6.68
C GLN A 199 -0.09 -12.15 7.11
N SER A 200 -0.88 -11.59 6.19
CA SER A 200 -2.30 -11.31 6.45
C SER A 200 -3.18 -12.52 6.18
N TRP A 201 -4.40 -12.48 6.71
CA TRP A 201 -5.47 -13.39 6.35
C TRP A 201 -6.59 -12.62 5.67
N PHE A 202 -7.29 -13.24 4.73
CA PHE A 202 -8.38 -12.59 4.01
C PHE A 202 -9.58 -13.51 3.81
N ASN A 203 -10.76 -12.90 3.66
CA ASN A 203 -11.99 -13.58 3.28
C ASN A 203 -12.85 -12.66 2.40
N LYS A 204 -13.24 -13.15 1.23
CA LYS A 204 -13.97 -12.34 0.23
C LYS A 204 -15.44 -12.11 0.57
N SER A 205 -16.04 -12.98 1.37
CA SER A 205 -17.49 -13.00 1.63
C SER A 205 -17.89 -12.24 2.88
N MET A 206 -16.95 -11.99 3.79
CA MET A 206 -17.23 -11.30 5.05
C MET A 206 -17.54 -9.82 4.84
N SER A 207 -18.50 -9.32 5.62
CA SER A 207 -18.74 -7.90 5.82
C SER A 207 -17.66 -7.26 6.71
N LEU A 208 -17.59 -5.93 6.68
CA LEU A 208 -16.68 -5.16 7.54
C LEU A 208 -16.96 -5.39 9.04
N GLU A 209 -18.24 -5.58 9.41
CA GLU A 209 -18.63 -5.84 10.79
C GLU A 209 -18.21 -7.25 11.26
N GLU A 210 -18.39 -8.26 10.42
CA GLU A 210 -17.87 -9.61 10.70
C GLU A 210 -16.35 -9.60 10.79
N CYS A 211 -15.68 -8.80 9.96
CA CYS A 211 -14.23 -8.62 9.98
C CYS A 211 -13.77 -8.03 11.33
N ARG A 212 -14.44 -6.96 11.79
CA ARG A 212 -14.22 -6.36 13.10
C ARG A 212 -14.39 -7.38 14.24
N ASN A 213 -15.51 -8.11 14.24
CA ASN A 213 -15.83 -9.07 15.29
C ASN A 213 -14.85 -10.26 15.30
N THR A 214 -14.40 -10.70 14.13
CA THR A 214 -13.37 -11.73 13.99
C THR A 214 -12.03 -11.27 14.54
N CYS A 215 -11.64 -10.03 14.25
CA CYS A 215 -10.42 -9.44 14.79
C CYS A 215 -10.47 -9.29 16.33
N LEU A 216 -11.60 -8.84 16.89
CA LEU A 216 -11.75 -8.74 18.36
C LEU A 216 -11.56 -10.08 19.07
N LYS A 217 -12.17 -11.14 18.53
CA LYS A 217 -12.09 -12.50 19.09
C LYS A 217 -10.68 -13.09 19.03
N ASN A 218 -9.81 -12.59 18.15
CA ASN A 218 -8.43 -13.03 18.03
C ASN A 218 -7.49 -12.01 18.69
N CYS A 219 -6.94 -12.32 19.87
CA CYS A 219 -6.05 -11.39 20.59
C CYS A 219 -4.76 -11.03 19.85
N SER A 220 -4.37 -11.81 18.84
CA SER A 220 -3.20 -11.49 18.00
C SER A 220 -3.55 -10.53 16.86
N CYS A 221 -4.83 -10.32 16.54
CA CYS A 221 -5.21 -9.41 15.47
C CYS A 221 -4.88 -7.95 15.82
N THR A 222 -4.13 -7.27 14.96
CA THR A 222 -3.64 -5.91 15.16
C THR A 222 -4.41 -4.87 14.33
N ALA A 223 -4.96 -5.25 13.19
CA ALA A 223 -5.77 -4.37 12.35
C ALA A 223 -6.68 -5.15 11.39
N TYR A 224 -7.68 -4.46 10.84
CA TYR A 224 -8.50 -4.97 9.75
C TYR A 224 -8.89 -3.90 8.72
N ALA A 225 -9.28 -4.32 7.52
CA ALA A 225 -9.77 -3.45 6.45
C ALA A 225 -10.75 -4.20 5.52
N ASN A 226 -11.49 -3.44 4.71
CA ASN A 226 -12.16 -4.02 3.54
C ASN A 226 -11.10 -4.49 2.54
N MET A 227 -11.40 -5.58 1.84
CA MET A 227 -10.57 -6.09 0.75
C MET A 227 -10.92 -5.41 -0.59
N ASP A 228 -12.19 -5.10 -0.80
CA ASP A 228 -12.70 -4.41 -1.98
C ASP A 228 -13.43 -3.15 -1.52
N VAL A 229 -13.08 -1.97 -2.05
CA VAL A 229 -13.66 -0.69 -1.62
C VAL A 229 -14.89 -0.29 -2.44
N ARG A 230 -15.23 -1.03 -3.50
CA ARG A 230 -16.38 -0.72 -4.35
C ARG A 230 -17.69 -0.91 -3.60
N ASN A 231 -18.73 -0.19 -4.02
CA ASN A 231 -20.11 -0.37 -3.55
C ASN A 231 -20.29 -0.33 -2.01
N GLY A 232 -19.53 0.53 -1.32
CA GLY A 232 -19.60 0.64 0.15
C GLY A 232 -18.66 -0.30 0.92
N GLY A 233 -17.90 -1.14 0.20
CA GLY A 233 -16.85 -1.97 0.75
C GLY A 233 -17.30 -3.40 1.06
N SER A 234 -16.45 -4.38 0.75
CA SER A 234 -16.69 -5.80 1.01
C SER A 234 -15.40 -6.59 1.21
N GLY A 235 -15.56 -7.80 1.75
CA GLY A 235 -14.45 -8.65 2.12
C GLY A 235 -13.70 -8.16 3.35
N CYS A 236 -12.80 -8.99 3.83
CA CYS A 236 -12.06 -8.79 5.06
C CYS A 236 -10.58 -9.06 4.83
N LEU A 237 -9.73 -8.14 5.28
CA LEU A 237 -8.29 -8.32 5.47
C LEU A 237 -7.97 -8.17 6.95
N LEU A 238 -7.22 -9.11 7.52
CA LEU A 238 -6.77 -9.12 8.91
C LEU A 238 -5.24 -9.17 8.98
N TRP A 239 -4.66 -8.35 9.85
CA TRP A 239 -3.24 -8.36 10.20
C TRP A 239 -3.04 -8.85 11.63
N PHE A 240 -1.93 -9.53 11.89
CA PHE A 240 -1.64 -10.15 13.19
C PHE A 240 -0.32 -9.70 13.82
N ASN A 241 0.49 -8.93 13.09
CA ASN A 241 1.81 -8.46 13.52
C ASN A 241 1.88 -6.94 13.41
N ASP A 242 3.07 -6.39 13.62
CA ASP A 242 3.37 -5.00 13.32
C ASP A 242 2.95 -4.64 11.89
N LEU A 243 2.39 -3.45 11.74
CA LEU A 243 1.95 -2.95 10.45
C LEU A 243 3.14 -2.30 9.76
N ILE A 244 3.42 -2.72 8.53
CA ILE A 244 4.66 -2.36 7.84
C ILE A 244 4.32 -1.68 6.52
N ASP A 245 5.12 -0.68 6.16
CA ASP A 245 5.06 -0.01 4.85
C ASP A 245 3.73 0.73 4.60
N ILE A 246 3.26 1.45 5.61
CA ILE A 246 2.08 2.33 5.51
C ILE A 246 2.52 3.70 4.97
N LEU A 247 1.77 4.19 4.00
CA LEU A 247 1.90 5.53 3.44
C LEU A 247 0.56 6.26 3.57
N PHE A 248 0.59 7.53 3.97
CA PHE A 248 -0.53 8.45 3.87
C PHE A 248 -0.68 8.94 2.43
N GLN A 249 -1.89 8.81 1.90
CA GLN A 249 -2.26 9.25 0.56
C GLN A 249 -3.73 9.66 0.59
N ASP A 250 -4.02 10.92 0.30
CA ASP A 250 -5.39 11.46 0.40
C ASP A 250 -6.41 10.63 -0.40
N GLU A 251 -7.61 10.52 0.15
CA GLU A 251 -8.78 9.84 -0.47
C GLU A 251 -8.56 8.35 -0.85
N LYS A 252 -7.65 7.67 -0.14
CA LYS A 252 -7.35 6.22 -0.31
C LYS A 252 -8.09 5.30 0.66
N ASP A 253 -7.56 4.09 0.79
CA ASP A 253 -8.13 3.02 1.60
C ASP A 253 -8.22 3.40 3.08
N THR A 254 -9.08 2.67 3.79
CA THR A 254 -9.27 2.82 5.23
C THR A 254 -8.84 1.55 5.93
N ILE A 255 -8.06 1.70 7.00
CA ILE A 255 -7.68 0.64 7.93
C ILE A 255 -8.21 0.94 9.33
N PHE A 256 -8.57 -0.11 10.06
CA PHE A 256 -9.02 -0.07 11.44
C PHE A 256 -7.97 -0.72 12.31
N ILE A 257 -7.22 0.08 13.07
CA ILE A 257 -6.10 -0.38 13.89
C ILE A 257 -6.59 -0.63 15.29
N ARG A 258 -6.35 -1.83 15.83
CA ARG A 258 -6.77 -2.21 17.19
C ARG A 258 -6.08 -1.29 18.19
N MET A 259 -6.77 -0.81 19.21
CA MET A 259 -6.22 0.06 20.25
C MET A 259 -6.82 -0.31 21.61
N ALA A 260 -6.07 -0.03 22.69
CA ALA A 260 -6.63 -0.07 24.03
C ALA A 260 -7.80 0.91 24.16
N ALA A 261 -8.81 0.59 24.97
CA ALA A 261 -10.01 1.42 25.12
C ALA A 261 -9.68 2.88 25.50
N SER A 262 -8.68 3.08 26.37
CA SER A 262 -8.23 4.39 26.84
C SER A 262 -7.67 5.27 25.73
N GLU A 263 -7.16 4.69 24.65
CA GLU A 263 -6.65 5.44 23.49
C GLU A 263 -7.80 5.87 22.56
N LEU A 264 -8.98 5.26 22.65
CA LEU A 264 -10.10 5.56 21.75
C LEU A 264 -10.93 6.77 22.22
N GLY A 265 -10.64 7.30 23.41
CA GLY A 265 -11.32 8.45 24.01
C GLY A 265 -10.53 9.76 23.88
N MET A 266 -10.86 10.54 22.83
CA MET A 266 -10.89 12.01 22.73
C MET A 266 -10.79 12.42 21.25
N SER A 267 -11.90 12.28 20.52
CA SER A 267 -12.14 13.10 19.32
C SER A 267 -13.44 13.87 19.52
N SER A 268 -13.34 15.20 19.46
CA SER A 268 -14.38 16.24 19.57
C SER A 268 -14.99 16.50 20.95
N SER A 269 -14.23 17.15 21.83
CA SER A 269 -14.77 18.30 22.56
C SER A 269 -14.05 19.51 21.98
N SER A 270 -14.80 20.38 21.32
CA SER A 270 -14.37 21.71 20.91
C SER A 270 -13.64 22.37 22.07
N VAL A 271 -12.31 22.48 21.97
CA VAL A 271 -11.57 23.47 22.76
C VAL A 271 -12.08 24.80 22.24
N GLY A 272 -12.98 25.40 23.01
CA GLY A 272 -13.39 26.77 22.81
C GLY A 272 -12.11 27.60 22.75
N ILE A 273 -11.86 28.19 21.59
CA ILE A 273 -10.88 29.26 21.44
C ILE A 273 -11.45 30.40 22.29
N TYR A 274 -10.95 30.55 23.51
CA TYR A 274 -10.98 31.84 24.16
C TYR A 274 -10.08 32.74 23.33
N CYS A 275 -10.70 33.52 22.44
CA CYS A 275 -10.05 34.69 21.87
C CYS A 275 -9.64 35.58 23.04
N LEU A 276 -8.34 35.62 23.34
CA LEU A 276 -7.79 36.71 24.13
C LEU A 276 -7.68 37.91 23.19
N ASP A 277 -8.57 38.87 23.37
CA ASP A 277 -8.47 40.21 22.80
C ASP A 277 -7.10 40.80 23.15
N PHE A 278 -6.23 40.94 22.16
CA PHE A 278 -5.10 41.86 22.24
C PHE A 278 -5.57 43.23 21.75
N SER A 279 -6.16 43.98 22.67
CA SER A 279 -6.20 45.44 22.57
C SER A 279 -5.15 46.02 23.52
N HIS A 280 -4.31 46.90 22.97
CA HIS A 280 -3.15 47.60 23.56
C HIS A 280 -1.82 46.85 23.51
N PHE A 281 -0.98 47.16 22.52
CA PHE A 281 -0.02 48.27 22.57
C PHE A 281 0.32 48.75 21.14
#